data_AF-A0AAV3S654-F1
#
_entry.id   AF-A0AAV3S654-F1
#
_cell.length_a   1.000
_cell.length_b   1.000
_cell.length_c   1.000
_cell.angle_alpha   90.00
_cell.angle_beta   90.00
_cell.angle_gamma   90.00
#
_symmetry.space_group_name_H-M   'P 1'
#
loop_
_entity.id
_entity.type
_entity.pdbx_description
1 polymer ?
#
loop_
_entity_poly.entity_id
_entity_poly.type
_entity_poly.pdbx_seq_one_letter_code
_entity_poly.pdbx_strand_id
1 'polypeptide(L)'
;MSISIKSAATDHGGVTLVTAVVRNDGETDRRVRIANELDSVVRPPTQDGVAVDGWNGDGFEGVVAGGGTLALGYACGGAPADDPCRVAWTERAEATTATAATVADALRDLDDPRPPAESGPNGTPTTEPIPPAVATWLDGVADRVGDGTASEADRRALEAVDEHLRTLAGGA
;
A
#
# COMPACT_ATOMS: atom_id res chain seq x y z
N MET A 1 3.49 15.13 -34.62
CA MET A 1 3.52 14.38 -33.34
C MET A 1 3.37 12.91 -33.68
N SER A 2 4.29 12.05 -33.24
CA SER A 2 4.27 10.60 -33.55
C SER A 2 3.54 9.75 -32.51
N ILE A 3 2.95 10.39 -31.48
CA ILE A 3 2.20 9.70 -30.43
C ILE A 3 0.70 9.79 -30.71
N SER A 4 0.02 8.66 -30.64
CA SER A 4 -1.44 8.57 -30.65
C SER A 4 -1.94 7.76 -29.46
N ILE A 5 -3.17 8.03 -29.02
CA ILE A 5 -3.82 7.31 -27.93
C ILE A 5 -5.20 6.83 -28.39
N LYS A 6 -5.55 5.61 -28.01
CA LYS A 6 -6.92 5.09 -28.06
C LYS A 6 -7.33 4.72 -26.65
N SER A 7 -8.50 5.11 -26.21
CA SER A 7 -8.97 4.87 -24.85
C SER A 7 -10.45 4.51 -24.83
N ALA A 8 -10.85 3.90 -23.72
CA ALA A 8 -12.24 3.61 -23.40
C ALA A 8 -12.41 3.61 -21.88
N ALA A 9 -13.59 4.04 -21.43
CA ALA A 9 -14.01 3.96 -20.05
C ALA A 9 -15.27 3.10 -19.92
N THR A 10 -15.39 2.35 -18.84
CA THR A 10 -16.57 1.53 -18.56
C THR A 10 -16.85 1.53 -17.06
N ASP A 11 -18.13 1.68 -16.69
CA ASP A 11 -18.56 1.53 -15.30
C ASP A 11 -18.47 0.08 -14.85
N HIS A 12 -17.99 -0.13 -13.63
CA HIS A 12 -17.92 -1.42 -12.99
C HIS A 12 -18.26 -1.29 -11.50
N GLY A 13 -19.56 -1.23 -11.19
CA GLY A 13 -20.01 -1.27 -9.78
C GLY A 13 -19.64 -0.02 -8.99
N GLY A 14 -19.75 1.16 -9.61
CA GLY A 14 -19.45 2.45 -8.97
C GLY A 14 -17.97 2.86 -9.02
N VAL A 15 -17.16 2.14 -9.78
CA VAL A 15 -15.83 2.59 -10.22
C VAL A 15 -15.76 2.58 -11.74
N THR A 16 -15.06 3.54 -12.31
CA THR A 16 -14.81 3.56 -13.75
C THR A 16 -13.46 2.92 -14.03
N LEU A 17 -13.47 1.89 -14.87
CA LEU A 17 -12.26 1.28 -15.41
C LEU A 17 -11.91 1.98 -16.72
N VAL A 18 -10.71 2.54 -16.77
CA VAL A 18 -10.16 3.17 -17.97
C VAL A 18 -9.08 2.27 -18.55
N THR A 19 -9.17 2.03 -19.85
CA THR A 19 -8.14 1.36 -20.64
C THR A 19 -7.65 2.30 -21.71
N ALA A 20 -6.34 2.32 -21.94
CA ALA A 20 -5.72 3.12 -22.97
C ALA A 20 -4.56 2.40 -23.65
N VAL A 21 -4.38 2.65 -24.94
CA VAL A 21 -3.29 2.15 -25.74
C VAL A 21 -2.59 3.35 -26.37
N VAL A 22 -1.35 3.60 -25.96
CA VAL A 22 -0.51 4.67 -26.47
C VAL A 22 0.45 4.09 -27.49
N ARG A 23 0.47 4.64 -28.70
CA ARG A 23 1.31 4.18 -29.80
C ARG A 23 2.31 5.24 -30.20
N ASN A 24 3.55 4.82 -30.46
CA ASN A 24 4.60 5.67 -31.00
C ASN A 24 4.94 5.22 -32.42
N ASP A 25 4.50 5.98 -33.41
CA ASP A 25 4.78 5.74 -34.83
C ASP A 25 6.15 6.28 -35.27
N GLY A 26 6.91 6.90 -34.36
CA GLY A 26 8.26 7.39 -34.60
C GLY A 26 9.31 6.34 -34.28
N GLU A 27 10.52 6.52 -34.79
CA GLU A 27 11.63 5.56 -34.62
C GLU A 27 12.39 5.72 -33.30
N THR A 28 12.15 6.80 -32.56
CA THR A 28 12.84 7.09 -31.29
C THR A 28 11.90 6.92 -30.12
N ASP A 29 12.43 6.44 -29.01
CA ASP A 29 11.74 6.38 -27.72
C ASP A 29 11.21 7.75 -27.28
N ARG A 30 10.00 7.73 -26.75
CA ARG A 30 9.27 8.93 -26.32
C ARG A 30 8.86 8.79 -24.87
N ARG A 31 9.21 9.77 -24.06
CA ARG A 31 8.58 9.94 -22.75
C ARG A 31 7.23 10.61 -22.95
N VAL A 32 6.22 10.11 -22.26
CA VAL A 32 4.84 10.57 -22.36
C VAL A 32 4.25 10.77 -20.97
N ARG A 33 3.40 11.78 -20.86
CA ARG A 33 2.48 11.95 -19.74
C ARG A 33 1.06 11.76 -20.23
N ILE A 34 0.35 10.84 -19.60
CA ILE A 34 -1.07 10.60 -19.82
C ILE A 34 -1.81 11.16 -18.61
N ALA A 35 -2.71 12.11 -18.85
CA ALA A 35 -3.57 12.68 -17.81
C ALA A 35 -4.94 12.02 -17.83
N ASN A 36 -5.48 11.74 -16.65
CA ASN A 36 -6.89 11.39 -16.47
C ASN A 36 -7.75 12.66 -16.64
N GLU A 37 -8.84 12.55 -17.39
CA GLU A 37 -9.80 13.64 -17.63
C GLU A 37 -11.06 13.50 -16.77
N LEU A 38 -11.25 12.34 -16.14
CA LEU A 38 -12.39 12.10 -15.28
C LEU A 38 -12.15 12.83 -13.94
N ASP A 39 -13.19 13.50 -13.42
CA ASP A 39 -13.15 14.29 -12.19
C ASP A 39 -13.00 13.41 -10.93
N SER A 40 -11.83 12.79 -10.80
CA SER A 40 -11.47 11.91 -9.69
C SER A 40 -9.98 11.56 -9.74
N VAL A 41 -9.47 11.12 -8.59
CA VAL A 41 -8.12 10.58 -8.48
C VAL A 41 -7.99 9.22 -9.15
N VAL A 42 -6.83 8.99 -9.75
CA VAL A 42 -6.44 7.71 -10.32
C VAL A 42 -6.14 6.70 -9.22
N ARG A 43 -6.71 5.51 -9.36
CA ARG A 43 -6.37 4.30 -8.61
C ARG A 43 -5.56 3.40 -9.52
N PRO A 44 -4.22 3.39 -9.37
CA PRO A 44 -3.36 2.66 -10.28
C PRO A 44 -3.45 1.15 -10.05
N PRO A 45 -3.01 0.34 -11.03
CA PRO A 45 -2.78 -1.07 -10.80
C PRO A 45 -1.72 -1.24 -9.71
N THR A 46 -1.91 -2.24 -8.87
CA THR A 46 -0.98 -2.57 -7.78
C THR A 46 -0.38 -3.94 -7.97
N GLN A 47 0.91 -4.07 -7.66
CA GLN A 47 1.61 -5.34 -7.54
C GLN A 47 2.09 -5.47 -6.09
N ASP A 48 1.72 -6.56 -5.41
CA ASP A 48 2.02 -6.80 -3.99
C ASP A 48 1.60 -5.64 -3.06
N GLY A 49 0.49 -4.98 -3.39
CA GLY A 49 -0.05 -3.84 -2.64
C GLY A 49 0.62 -2.49 -2.96
N VAL A 50 1.64 -2.46 -3.81
CA VAL A 50 2.36 -1.25 -4.22
C VAL A 50 1.90 -0.82 -5.61
N ALA A 51 1.67 0.48 -5.82
CA ALA A 51 1.35 1.01 -7.14
C ALA A 51 2.49 0.70 -8.13
N VAL A 52 2.13 0.24 -9.33
CA VAL A 52 3.11 0.04 -10.40
C VAL A 52 3.78 1.37 -10.75
N ASP A 53 5.06 1.31 -11.13
CA ASP A 53 5.84 2.50 -11.49
C ASP A 53 5.19 3.34 -12.59
N GLY A 54 5.42 4.65 -12.51
CA GLY A 54 4.91 5.63 -13.47
C GLY A 54 3.53 6.18 -13.15
N TRP A 55 2.80 5.61 -12.20
CA TRP A 55 1.49 6.12 -11.80
C TRP A 55 1.56 7.17 -10.70
N ASN A 56 0.66 8.15 -10.77
CA ASN A 56 0.37 9.10 -9.70
C ASN A 56 -1.15 9.39 -9.67
N GLY A 57 -1.58 10.24 -8.74
CA GLY A 57 -3.01 10.56 -8.54
C GLY A 57 -3.71 11.18 -9.76
N ASP A 58 -2.96 11.72 -10.71
CA ASP A 58 -3.50 12.43 -11.88
C ASP A 58 -3.33 11.65 -13.19
N GLY A 59 -2.62 10.51 -13.19
CA GLY A 59 -2.40 9.71 -14.41
C GLY A 59 -1.10 8.90 -14.42
N PHE A 60 -0.55 8.71 -15.61
CA PHE A 60 0.66 7.91 -15.86
C PHE A 60 1.79 8.72 -16.52
N GLU A 61 3.04 8.44 -16.17
CA GLU A 61 4.25 8.84 -16.87
C GLU A 61 5.12 7.62 -17.21
N GLY A 62 5.63 7.56 -18.43
CA GLY A 62 6.52 6.48 -18.83
C GLY A 62 7.09 6.67 -20.22
N VAL A 63 7.76 5.63 -20.71
CA VAL A 63 8.43 5.62 -22.03
C VAL A 63 7.71 4.66 -22.96
N VAL A 64 7.44 5.11 -24.19
CA VAL A 64 6.98 4.28 -25.29
C VAL A 64 8.11 4.17 -26.30
N ALA A 65 8.59 2.94 -26.51
CA ALA A 65 9.68 2.66 -27.45
C ALA A 65 9.36 3.14 -28.87
N GLY A 66 10.37 3.42 -29.68
CA GLY A 66 10.21 3.70 -31.11
C GLY A 66 9.49 2.55 -31.84
N GLY A 67 8.44 2.86 -32.61
CA GLY A 67 7.54 1.87 -33.24
C GLY A 67 6.69 1.06 -32.25
N GLY A 68 6.80 1.36 -30.95
CA GLY A 68 6.24 0.58 -29.86
C GLY A 68 4.82 0.98 -29.48
N THR A 69 4.28 0.23 -28.51
CA THR A 69 2.95 0.46 -27.94
C THR A 69 2.99 0.19 -26.45
N LEU A 70 2.29 1.01 -25.67
CA LEU A 70 2.15 0.88 -24.23
C LEU A 70 0.66 0.77 -23.88
N ALA A 71 0.30 -0.32 -23.21
CA ALA A 71 -1.05 -0.52 -22.68
C ALA A 71 -1.12 -0.02 -21.25
N LEU A 72 -2.17 0.73 -20.93
CA LEU A 72 -2.45 1.30 -19.62
C LEU A 72 -3.84 0.89 -19.18
N GLY A 73 -3.99 0.59 -17.90
CA GLY A 73 -5.27 0.30 -17.27
C GLY A 73 -5.27 0.83 -15.86
N TYR A 74 -6.33 1.54 -15.47
CA TYR A 74 -6.48 2.09 -14.13
C TYR A 74 -7.97 2.25 -13.78
N ALA A 75 -8.25 2.44 -12.49
CA ALA A 75 -9.59 2.73 -12.02
C ALA A 75 -9.68 4.18 -11.52
N CYS A 76 -10.87 4.75 -11.49
CA CYS A 76 -11.12 6.05 -10.86
C CYS A 76 -12.58 6.14 -10.39
N GLY A 77 -12.95 7.23 -9.71
CA GLY A 77 -14.31 7.44 -9.19
C GLY A 77 -15.23 8.26 -10.09
N GLY A 78 -14.68 8.92 -11.11
CA GLY A 78 -15.46 9.77 -12.03
C GLY A 78 -16.31 8.95 -12.98
N ALA A 79 -17.41 9.52 -13.47
CA ALA A 79 -18.29 8.85 -14.44
C ALA A 79 -17.56 8.56 -15.77
N PRO A 80 -17.84 7.44 -16.46
CA PRO A 80 -17.25 7.16 -17.76
C PRO A 80 -17.54 8.27 -18.78
N ALA A 81 -16.56 8.60 -19.62
CA ALA A 81 -16.67 9.56 -20.72
C ALA A 81 -15.99 8.99 -21.97
N ASP A 82 -16.27 9.57 -23.14
CA ASP A 82 -15.72 9.11 -24.43
C ASP A 82 -14.20 9.29 -24.50
N ASP A 83 -13.68 10.41 -23.96
CA ASP A 83 -12.26 10.73 -23.88
C ASP A 83 -11.79 10.75 -22.41
N PRO A 84 -11.65 9.59 -21.74
CA PRO A 84 -11.37 9.53 -20.30
C PRO A 84 -9.93 9.91 -19.94
N CYS A 85 -9.05 10.01 -20.93
CA CYS A 85 -7.66 10.40 -20.76
C CYS A 85 -7.07 10.99 -22.03
N ARG A 86 -6.03 11.81 -21.88
CA ARG A 86 -5.31 12.41 -23.01
C ARG A 86 -3.80 12.33 -22.84
N VAL A 87 -3.07 12.45 -23.94
CA VAL A 87 -1.63 12.73 -23.92
C VAL A 87 -1.44 14.19 -23.52
N ALA A 88 -1.00 14.45 -22.29
CA ALA A 88 -0.79 15.81 -21.79
C ALA A 88 0.50 16.43 -22.33
N TRP A 89 1.58 15.64 -22.41
CA TRP A 89 2.82 16.05 -23.06
C TRP A 89 3.62 14.85 -23.57
N THR A 90 4.53 15.11 -24.50
CA THR A 90 5.51 14.14 -25.01
C THR A 90 6.83 14.83 -25.31
N GLU A 91 7.94 14.14 -25.00
CA GLU A 91 9.29 14.55 -25.35
C GLU A 91 10.12 13.34 -25.81
N ARG A 92 11.31 13.58 -26.35
CA ARG A 92 12.24 12.49 -26.66
C ARG A 92 12.74 11.91 -25.34
N ALA A 93 12.69 10.59 -25.17
CA ALA A 93 13.33 9.98 -24.01
C ALA A 93 14.84 10.21 -24.12
N GLU A 94 15.41 10.91 -23.15
CA GLU A 94 16.87 10.96 -23.01
C GLU A 94 17.36 9.58 -22.55
N ALA A 95 18.60 9.23 -22.87
CA ALA A 95 19.24 8.06 -22.27
C ALA A 95 19.44 8.34 -20.78
N THR A 96 18.39 8.17 -19.99
CA THR A 96 18.46 8.34 -18.55
C THR A 96 19.25 7.18 -17.99
N THR A 97 20.48 7.44 -17.58
CA THR A 97 21.16 6.61 -16.58
C THR A 97 20.35 6.74 -15.31
N ALA A 98 19.32 5.91 -15.15
CA ALA A 98 18.51 5.87 -13.95
C ALA A 98 19.47 5.54 -12.80
N THR A 99 19.85 6.56 -12.03
CA THR A 99 20.45 6.31 -10.72
C THR A 99 19.28 5.82 -9.89
N ALA A 100 19.13 4.50 -9.82
CA ALA A 100 18.07 3.88 -9.05
C ALA A 100 18.17 4.45 -7.63
N ALA A 101 17.11 5.15 -7.19
CA ALA A 101 17.02 5.61 -5.82
C ALA A 101 17.20 4.39 -4.93
N THR A 102 18.22 4.43 -4.08
CA THR A 102 18.53 3.28 -3.25
C THR A 102 17.53 3.20 -2.11
N VAL A 103 17.37 2.02 -1.51
CA VAL A 103 16.60 1.87 -0.27
C VAL A 103 17.09 2.86 0.81
N ALA A 104 18.37 3.20 0.81
CA ALA A 104 18.94 4.20 1.72
C ALA A 104 18.47 5.63 1.44
N ASP A 105 18.16 5.97 0.20
CA ASP A 105 17.60 7.28 -0.15
C ASP A 105 16.13 7.38 0.28
N ALA A 106 15.35 6.30 0.09
CA ALA A 106 13.96 6.23 0.56
C ALA A 106 13.85 6.29 2.09
N LEU A 107 14.77 5.63 2.81
CA LEU A 107 14.81 5.69 4.28
C LEU A 107 15.23 7.07 4.80
N ARG A 108 15.94 7.88 4.00
CA ARG A 108 16.33 9.24 4.39
C ARG A 108 15.17 10.23 4.22
N ASP A 109 14.27 9.98 3.28
CA ASP A 109 13.04 10.77 3.08
C ASP A 109 11.96 10.45 4.12
N LEU A 110 12.00 9.26 4.72
CA LEU A 110 11.15 8.92 5.85
C LEU A 110 11.69 9.63 7.11
N ASP A 111 11.06 10.74 7.48
CA ASP A 111 11.32 11.45 8.74
C ASP A 111 11.08 10.54 9.95
N ASP A 112 11.45 11.02 11.15
CA ASP A 112 11.35 10.24 12.38
C ASP A 112 9.95 9.60 12.54
N PRO A 113 9.83 8.26 12.49
CA PRO A 113 8.54 7.58 12.52
C PRO A 113 7.90 7.61 13.91
N ARG A 114 8.51 8.29 14.88
CA ARG A 114 7.91 8.51 16.19
C ARG A 114 6.61 9.28 16.01
N PRO A 115 5.45 8.68 16.39
CA PRO A 115 4.20 9.42 16.38
C PRO A 115 4.35 10.67 17.26
N PRO A 116 3.64 11.77 16.95
CA PRO A 116 3.57 12.92 17.85
C PRO A 116 3.25 12.43 19.26
N ALA A 117 3.87 13.01 20.30
CA ALA A 117 3.72 12.56 21.68
C ALA A 117 2.25 12.41 22.13
N GLU A 118 1.36 13.17 21.49
CA GLU A 118 -0.09 13.22 21.72
C GLU A 118 -0.89 12.11 20.99
N SER A 119 -0.25 11.23 20.21
CA SER A 119 -0.91 10.17 19.41
C SER A 119 -0.84 8.77 20.03
N GLY A 120 -0.37 8.65 21.27
CA GLY A 120 -0.69 7.47 22.08
C GLY A 120 -2.18 7.45 22.43
N PRO A 121 -2.78 6.31 22.81
CA PRO A 121 -4.08 6.33 23.46
C PRO A 121 -4.01 7.36 24.59
N ASN A 122 -4.87 8.39 24.54
CA ASN A 122 -4.82 9.53 25.47
C ASN A 122 -5.37 9.17 26.87
N GLY A 123 -5.05 7.97 27.33
CA GLY A 123 -5.11 7.59 28.72
C GLY A 123 -3.75 7.05 29.06
N THR A 124 -3.19 7.47 30.20
CA THR A 124 -2.40 6.54 31.00
C THR A 124 -3.08 5.16 30.88
N PRO A 125 -2.40 4.09 30.42
CA PRO A 125 -2.98 2.78 30.52
C PRO A 125 -3.38 2.67 31.99
N THR A 126 -4.68 2.65 32.23
CA THR A 126 -5.17 2.28 33.55
C THR A 126 -4.87 0.81 33.55
N THR A 127 -3.64 0.46 33.92
CA THR A 127 -3.29 -0.88 34.34
C THR A 127 -4.18 -1.11 35.53
N GLU A 128 -5.39 -1.57 35.26
CA GLU A 128 -6.26 -2.09 36.27
C GLU A 128 -5.41 -3.16 36.95
N PRO A 129 -5.10 -2.99 38.25
CA PRO A 129 -4.18 -3.89 38.91
C PRO A 129 -4.75 -5.29 38.78
N ILE A 130 -3.92 -6.22 38.32
CA ILE A 130 -4.29 -7.62 38.16
C ILE A 130 -4.92 -8.08 39.48
N PRO A 131 -6.11 -8.72 39.48
CA PRO A 131 -6.77 -9.12 40.71
C PRO A 131 -5.80 -9.90 41.63
N PRO A 132 -5.76 -9.63 42.95
CA PRO A 132 -4.77 -10.22 43.85
C PRO A 132 -4.71 -11.75 43.78
N ALA A 133 -5.85 -12.41 43.57
CA ALA A 133 -5.92 -13.85 43.40
C ALA A 133 -5.13 -14.36 42.19
N VAL A 134 -5.14 -13.61 41.08
CA VAL A 134 -4.39 -13.96 39.85
C VAL A 134 -2.90 -13.71 40.05
N ALA A 135 -2.52 -12.60 40.70
CA ALA A 135 -1.12 -12.34 41.03
C ALA A 135 -0.53 -13.43 41.94
N THR A 136 -1.22 -13.79 43.03
CA THR A 136 -0.81 -14.89 43.92
C THR A 136 -0.74 -16.23 43.19
N TRP A 137 -1.66 -16.48 42.27
CA TRP A 137 -1.63 -17.70 41.47
C TRP A 137 -0.42 -17.74 40.52
N LEU A 138 -0.13 -16.63 39.82
CA LEU A 138 1.02 -16.51 38.92
C LEU A 138 2.35 -16.65 39.67
N ASP A 139 2.48 -16.04 40.85
CA ASP A 139 3.66 -16.18 41.70
C ASP A 139 3.87 -17.65 42.11
N GLY A 140 2.80 -18.33 42.53
CA GLY A 140 2.88 -19.74 42.88
C GLY A 140 3.25 -20.65 41.70
N VAL A 141 2.80 -20.33 40.48
CA VAL A 141 3.21 -21.05 39.27
C VAL A 141 4.69 -20.77 38.96
N ALA A 142 5.14 -19.51 39.08
CA ALA A 142 6.53 -19.13 38.85
C ALA A 142 7.49 -19.84 39.83
N ASP A 143 7.14 -19.92 41.11
CA ASP A 143 7.89 -20.66 42.12
C ASP A 143 8.01 -22.14 41.75
N ARG A 144 6.90 -22.80 41.38
CA ARG A 144 6.91 -24.21 40.98
C ARG A 144 7.72 -24.47 39.72
N VAL A 145 7.70 -23.56 38.75
CA VAL A 145 8.54 -23.64 37.55
C VAL A 145 10.01 -23.47 37.90
N GLY A 146 10.35 -22.51 38.75
CA GLY A 146 11.72 -22.29 39.25
C GLY A 146 12.27 -23.48 40.02
N ASP A 147 11.41 -24.12 40.82
CA ASP A 147 11.74 -25.32 41.60
C ASP A 147 11.69 -26.63 40.78
N GLY A 148 11.26 -26.57 39.50
CA GLY A 148 11.11 -27.75 38.65
C GLY A 148 9.97 -28.69 39.09
N THR A 149 9.04 -28.21 39.91
CA THR A 149 7.89 -28.97 40.44
C THR A 149 6.58 -28.63 39.73
N ALA A 150 6.64 -27.86 38.65
CA ALA A 150 5.48 -27.50 37.84
C ALA A 150 4.73 -28.73 37.34
N SER A 151 3.41 -28.72 37.54
CA SER A 151 2.55 -29.83 37.18
C SER A 151 2.01 -29.69 35.75
N GLU A 152 1.54 -30.80 35.20
CA GLU A 152 0.77 -30.82 33.95
C GLU A 152 -0.48 -29.93 34.02
N ALA A 153 -1.06 -29.77 35.21
CA ALA A 153 -2.20 -28.88 35.42
C ALA A 153 -1.80 -27.40 35.30
N ASP A 154 -0.60 -27.02 35.77
CA ASP A 154 -0.07 -25.66 35.61
C ASP A 154 0.15 -25.33 34.14
N ARG A 155 0.70 -26.27 33.38
CA ARG A 155 0.90 -26.12 31.92
C ARG A 155 -0.42 -25.90 31.19
N ARG A 156 -1.42 -26.74 31.45
CA ARG A 156 -2.77 -26.61 30.83
C ARG A 156 -3.44 -25.28 31.20
N ALA A 157 -3.26 -24.82 32.43
CA ALA A 157 -3.82 -23.54 32.86
C ALA A 157 -3.19 -22.37 32.11
N LEU A 158 -1.87 -22.37 31.91
CA LEU A 158 -1.17 -21.35 31.11
C LEU A 158 -1.58 -21.37 29.63
N GLU A 159 -1.71 -22.56 29.04
CA GLU A 159 -2.18 -22.73 27.65
C GLU A 159 -3.61 -22.19 27.47
N ALA A 160 -4.51 -22.45 28.42
CA ALA A 160 -5.87 -21.93 28.38
C ALA A 160 -5.92 -20.39 28.51
N VAL A 161 -5.04 -19.79 29.31
CA VAL A 161 -4.92 -18.33 29.43
C VAL A 161 -4.41 -17.72 28.12
N ASP A 162 -3.40 -18.32 27.50
CA ASP A 162 -2.83 -17.89 26.22
C ASP A 162 -3.86 -17.99 25.07
N GLU A 163 -4.66 -19.07 25.02
CA GLU A 163 -5.78 -19.19 24.08
C GLU A 163 -6.85 -18.11 24.28
N HIS A 164 -7.19 -17.81 25.55
CA HIS A 164 -8.15 -16.77 25.88
C HIS A 164 -7.65 -15.38 25.43
N LEU A 165 -6.36 -15.08 25.65
CA LEU A 165 -5.74 -13.83 25.22
C LEU A 165 -5.71 -13.70 23.69
N ARG A 166 -5.42 -14.77 22.96
CA ARG A 166 -5.50 -14.75 21.48
C ARG A 166 -6.93 -14.52 20.99
N THR A 167 -7.92 -15.09 21.67
CA THR A 167 -9.34 -14.88 21.34
C THR A 167 -9.74 -13.43 21.55
N LEU A 168 -9.28 -12.78 22.62
CA LEU A 168 -9.51 -11.35 22.86
C LEU A 168 -8.78 -10.45 21.85
N ALA A 169 -7.57 -10.82 21.43
CA ALA A 169 -6.78 -10.05 20.47
C ALA A 169 -7.23 -10.22 19.00
N GLY A 170 -7.87 -11.34 18.64
CA GLY A 170 -8.40 -11.61 17.30
C GLY A 170 -9.84 -11.11 17.08
N GLY A 171 -10.47 -10.53 18.10
CA GLY A 171 -11.81 -9.96 18.06
C GLY A 171 -11.79 -8.43 18.11
N ALA A 172 -11.11 -7.79 17.16
CA ALA A 172 -11.22 -6.35 16.86
C ALA A 172 -10.75 -6.08 15.43
#